data_AF-A0A974Z019-F1
#
_entry.id   AF-A0A974Z019-F1
#
_cell.length_a   1.000
_cell.length_b   1.000
_cell.length_c   1.000
_cell.angle_alpha   90.00
_cell.angle_beta   90.00
_cell.angle_gamma   90.00
#
_symmetry.space_group_name_H-M   'P 1'
#
loop_
_entity.id
_entity.type
_entity.pdbx_description
1 polymer ?
#
loop_
_entity_poly.entity_id
_entity_poly.type
_entity_poly.pdbx_seq_one_letter_code
_entity_poly.pdbx_strand_id
1 'polypeptide(L)'
;METKPKPWILFLAIGLVLALAVIVLILITTKPMPVALIKEFSFGALWEEGVKMNECAECHDGAEFHDCTTCHDDHGAVEMAGIQFYAVIDLTGDVPDPSFIRINEVLPNQENAGTHITVQDLLAQNGVEEYESVTFITNDGGETTIESEYIDETAMLVPYVDGVRFASETLHASSWLKGITRIVVVGVDTPLTIDSNKTSIGRLLIGATVRLPVESTDVMLADDEGNLSHATTANWIEGALLAPLLVNANPESITVTDSHGETIELSGDEIEGAVLAMDHDSITLVLPARGRSAWLVDITSIESN
;
A
#
# COMPACT_ATOMS: atom_id res chain seq x y z
N MET A 1 -19.38 -47.13 -68.82
CA MET A 1 -18.37 -47.47 -67.80
C MET A 1 -18.64 -46.59 -66.58
N GLU A 2 -19.38 -47.10 -65.61
CA GLU A 2 -19.55 -46.41 -64.32
C GLU A 2 -18.29 -46.63 -63.49
N THR A 3 -17.51 -45.57 -63.30
CA THR A 3 -16.34 -45.59 -62.41
C THR A 3 -16.84 -45.63 -60.97
N LYS A 4 -16.96 -46.83 -60.39
CA LYS A 4 -17.20 -47.01 -58.96
C LYS A 4 -16.17 -46.17 -58.18
N PRO A 5 -16.59 -45.21 -57.34
CA PRO A 5 -15.65 -44.46 -56.52
C PRO A 5 -14.93 -45.46 -55.61
N LYS A 6 -13.61 -45.52 -55.75
CA LYS A 6 -12.80 -46.45 -54.97
C LYS A 6 -13.00 -46.11 -53.49
N PRO A 7 -13.39 -47.06 -52.62
CA PRO A 7 -13.77 -46.79 -51.23
C PRO A 7 -12.70 -46.04 -50.42
N TRP A 8 -11.43 -46.13 -50.81
CA TRP A 8 -10.33 -45.38 -50.20
C TRP A 8 -10.48 -43.84 -50.30
N ILE A 9 -11.16 -43.31 -51.33
CA ILE A 9 -11.38 -41.86 -51.49
C ILE A 9 -12.33 -41.35 -50.40
N LEU A 10 -13.34 -42.15 -50.05
CA LEU A 10 -14.29 -41.82 -48.98
C LEU A 10 -13.59 -41.80 -47.62
N PHE A 11 -12.73 -42.79 -47.35
CA PHE A 11 -11.94 -42.83 -46.12
C PHE A 11 -10.96 -41.66 -46.02
N LEU A 12 -10.34 -41.24 -47.13
CA LEU A 12 -9.47 -40.06 -47.18
C LEU A 12 -10.24 -38.78 -46.89
N ALA A 13 -11.42 -38.61 -47.49
CA ALA A 13 -12.27 -37.45 -47.26
C ALA A 13 -12.72 -37.36 -45.79
N ILE A 14 -13.13 -38.50 -45.19
CA ILE A 14 -13.51 -38.56 -43.78
C ILE A 14 -12.31 -38.24 -42.88
N GLY A 15 -11.13 -38.80 -43.19
CA GLY A 15 -9.90 -38.52 -42.44
C GLY A 15 -9.52 -37.04 -42.47
N LEU A 16 -9.67 -36.37 -43.62
CA LEU A 16 -9.37 -34.94 -43.77
C LEU A 16 -10.33 -34.07 -42.96
N VAL A 17 -11.63 -34.38 -42.99
CA VAL A 17 -12.64 -33.65 -42.21
C VAL A 17 -12.38 -33.79 -40.71
N LEU A 18 -12.04 -35.01 -40.26
CA LEU A 18 -11.69 -35.24 -38.85
C LEU A 18 -10.41 -34.49 -38.45
N ALA A 19 -9.38 -34.49 -39.30
CA ALA A 19 -8.16 -33.73 -39.05
C ALA A 19 -8.44 -32.22 -38.95
N LEU A 20 -9.28 -31.68 -39.84
CA LEU A 20 -9.67 -30.27 -39.83
C LEU A 20 -10.46 -29.92 -38.55
N ALA A 21 -11.37 -30.80 -38.13
CA ALA A 21 -12.14 -30.63 -36.91
C ALA A 21 -11.25 -30.64 -35.66
N VAL A 22 -10.23 -31.52 -35.61
CA VAL A 22 -9.23 -31.55 -34.54
C VAL A 22 -8.40 -30.27 -34.53
N ILE A 23 -7.95 -29.77 -35.69
CA ILE A 23 -7.20 -28.50 -35.78
C ILE A 23 -8.06 -27.33 -35.29
N VAL A 24 -9.31 -27.22 -35.73
CA VAL A 24 -10.23 -26.16 -35.28
C VAL A 24 -10.48 -26.26 -33.77
N LEU A 25 -10.67 -27.48 -33.24
CA LEU A 25 -10.83 -27.69 -31.80
C LEU A 25 -9.58 -27.24 -31.03
N ILE A 26 -8.39 -27.57 -31.52
CA ILE A 26 -7.11 -27.10 -30.95
C ILE A 26 -7.05 -25.57 -30.98
N LEU A 27 -7.33 -24.92 -32.12
CA LEU A 27 -7.29 -23.46 -32.24
C LEU A 27 -8.28 -22.75 -31.29
N ILE A 28 -9.47 -23.31 -31.09
CA ILE A 28 -10.47 -22.76 -30.15
C ILE A 28 -10.06 -22.99 -28.70
N THR A 29 -9.49 -24.15 -28.38
CA THR A 29 -9.14 -24.53 -27.00
C THR A 29 -7.83 -23.89 -26.53
N THR A 30 -6.80 -23.87 -27.38
CA THR A 30 -5.48 -23.34 -27.02
C THR A 30 -5.31 -21.86 -27.35
N LYS A 31 -6.20 -21.28 -28.18
CA LYS A 31 -6.17 -19.88 -28.62
C LYS A 31 -4.75 -19.40 -28.94
N PRO A 32 -3.99 -20.11 -29.79
CA PRO A 32 -2.61 -19.75 -30.05
C PRO A 32 -2.57 -18.37 -30.72
N MET A 33 -1.54 -17.58 -30.44
CA MET A 33 -1.25 -16.37 -31.22
C MET A 33 -1.12 -16.78 -32.69
N PRO A 34 -1.86 -16.19 -33.65
CA PRO A 34 -2.51 -14.87 -33.66
C PRO A 34 -4.02 -14.84 -33.38
N VAL A 35 -4.65 -15.97 -33.03
CA VAL A 35 -6.12 -16.05 -32.80
C VAL A 35 -6.54 -15.19 -31.61
N ALA A 36 -5.71 -15.12 -30.56
CA ALA A 36 -5.95 -14.26 -29.41
C ALA A 36 -5.93 -12.77 -29.79
N LEU A 37 -4.97 -12.32 -30.59
CA LEU A 37 -4.86 -10.91 -31.01
C LEU A 37 -6.09 -10.44 -31.77
N ILE A 38 -6.57 -11.22 -32.74
CA ILE A 38 -7.73 -10.84 -33.58
C ILE A 38 -9.03 -10.84 -32.77
N LYS A 39 -9.08 -11.55 -31.63
CA LYS A 39 -10.24 -11.59 -30.75
C LYS A 39 -10.29 -10.38 -29.81
N GLU A 40 -9.14 -9.97 -29.27
CA GLU A 40 -9.06 -8.88 -28.29
C GLU A 40 -8.92 -7.50 -28.95
N PHE A 41 -8.32 -7.43 -30.14
CA PHE A 41 -8.09 -6.17 -30.86
C PHE A 41 -8.85 -6.14 -32.19
N SER A 42 -9.33 -4.95 -32.56
CA SER A 42 -9.94 -4.75 -33.87
C SER A 42 -8.90 -4.95 -34.97
N PHE A 43 -9.34 -5.47 -36.12
CA PHE A 43 -8.46 -5.63 -37.29
C PHE A 43 -7.81 -4.30 -37.71
N GLY A 44 -8.54 -3.18 -37.59
CA GLY A 44 -8.01 -1.85 -37.91
C GLY A 44 -6.84 -1.44 -37.01
N ALA A 45 -6.94 -1.70 -35.70
CA ALA A 45 -5.87 -1.40 -34.75
C ALA A 45 -4.62 -2.25 -35.01
N LEU A 46 -4.79 -3.56 -35.24
CA LEU A 46 -3.67 -4.46 -35.58
C LEU A 46 -3.01 -4.07 -36.91
N TRP A 47 -3.81 -3.60 -37.88
CA TRP A 47 -3.30 -3.13 -39.16
C TRP A 47 -2.52 -1.83 -39.03
N GLU A 48 -3.02 -0.86 -38.26
CA GLU A 48 -2.31 0.40 -38.01
C GLU A 48 -0.99 0.17 -37.28
N GLU A 49 -0.99 -0.70 -36.26
CA GLU A 49 0.21 -1.07 -35.53
C GLU A 49 1.24 -1.75 -36.45
N GLY A 50 0.78 -2.69 -37.30
CA GLY A 50 1.63 -3.34 -38.28
C GLY A 50 2.25 -2.38 -39.29
N VAL A 51 1.53 -1.33 -39.71
CA VAL A 51 2.07 -0.28 -40.58
C VAL A 51 3.15 0.53 -39.87
N LYS A 52 2.90 0.97 -38.62
CA LYS A 52 3.90 1.71 -37.83
C LYS A 52 5.16 0.89 -37.56
N MET A 53 5.01 -0.38 -37.16
CA MET A 53 6.15 -1.28 -36.96
C MET A 53 6.96 -1.47 -38.25
N ASN A 54 6.28 -1.56 -39.41
CA ASN A 54 6.94 -1.68 -40.70
C ASN A 54 7.70 -0.40 -41.08
N GLU A 55 7.14 0.78 -40.82
CA GLU A 55 7.82 2.07 -41.04
C GLU A 55 9.05 2.23 -40.11
N CYS A 56 8.94 1.82 -38.85
CA CYS A 56 10.06 1.85 -37.91
C CYS A 56 11.19 0.89 -38.30
N ALA A 57 10.86 -0.27 -38.87
CA ALA A 57 11.83 -1.27 -39.31
C ALA A 57 12.65 -0.82 -40.54
N GLU A 58 12.27 0.28 -41.20
CA GLU A 58 13.07 0.89 -42.27
C GLU A 58 14.33 1.56 -41.74
N CYS A 59 14.32 2.00 -40.47
CA CYS A 59 15.40 2.78 -39.85
C CYS A 59 16.06 2.09 -38.65
N HIS A 60 15.47 1.01 -38.13
CA HIS A 60 15.93 0.28 -36.94
C HIS A 60 15.91 -1.23 -37.17
N ASP A 61 16.83 -1.97 -36.54
CA ASP A 61 16.77 -3.43 -36.54
C ASP A 61 15.56 -3.87 -35.69
N GLY A 62 14.76 -4.81 -36.18
CA GLY A 62 13.61 -5.34 -35.44
C GLY A 62 13.99 -6.04 -34.14
N ALA A 63 15.26 -6.43 -33.97
CA ALA A 63 15.80 -6.93 -32.71
C ALA A 63 16.07 -5.83 -31.66
N GLU A 64 16.11 -4.56 -32.06
CA GLU A 64 16.31 -3.39 -31.20
C GLU A 64 15.00 -2.70 -30.80
N PHE A 65 13.86 -3.21 -31.27
CA PHE A 65 12.57 -2.75 -30.79
C PHE A 65 12.42 -3.10 -29.30
N HIS A 66 12.13 -2.08 -28.49
CA HIS A 66 11.81 -2.29 -27.08
C HIS A 66 10.65 -3.28 -26.97
N ASP A 67 10.86 -4.33 -26.18
CA ASP A 67 9.79 -5.19 -25.73
C ASP A 67 9.19 -4.66 -24.42
N CYS A 68 8.06 -5.21 -24.02
CA CYS A 68 7.43 -4.86 -22.75
C CYS A 68 8.39 -5.07 -21.56
N THR A 69 9.29 -6.06 -21.63
CA THR A 69 10.29 -6.33 -20.59
C THR A 69 11.29 -5.19 -20.42
N THR A 70 11.74 -4.55 -21.51
CA THR A 70 12.72 -3.45 -21.44
C THR A 70 12.17 -2.21 -20.71
N CYS A 71 10.86 -1.94 -20.81
CA CYS A 71 10.23 -0.78 -20.16
C CYS A 71 9.79 -1.08 -18.71
N HIS A 72 9.46 -2.34 -18.39
CA HIS A 72 8.99 -2.75 -17.06
C HIS A 72 10.11 -3.16 -16.10
N ASP A 73 11.22 -3.74 -16.60
CA ASP A 73 12.32 -4.24 -15.75
C ASP A 73 13.28 -3.12 -15.29
N ASP A 74 13.53 -2.10 -16.12
CA ASP A 74 14.46 -1.00 -15.78
C ASP A 74 13.91 -0.01 -14.74
N HIS A 75 12.60 -0.06 -14.46
CA HIS A 75 11.92 0.82 -13.49
C HIS A 75 11.26 0.08 -12.31
N GLY A 76 11.55 -1.21 -12.13
CA GLY A 76 11.16 -1.97 -10.94
C GLY A 76 9.66 -2.27 -10.81
N ALA A 77 8.90 -2.23 -11.90
CA ALA A 77 7.49 -2.56 -11.92
C ALA A 77 7.29 -4.02 -12.34
N VAL A 78 7.33 -4.94 -11.39
CA VAL A 78 6.85 -6.29 -11.63
C VAL A 78 5.32 -6.27 -11.61
N GLU A 79 4.70 -6.51 -12.76
CA GLU A 79 3.28 -6.85 -12.85
C GLU A 79 3.15 -8.36 -13.09
N MET A 80 2.95 -9.15 -12.04
CA MET A 80 2.49 -10.54 -12.18
C MET A 80 0.98 -10.59 -11.99
N ALA A 81 0.28 -11.21 -12.95
CA ALA A 81 -1.14 -11.45 -12.84
C ALA A 81 -1.44 -12.23 -11.55
N GLY A 82 -2.23 -11.62 -10.65
CA GLY A 82 -2.65 -12.23 -9.39
C GLY A 82 -1.74 -11.95 -8.18
N ILE A 83 -0.73 -11.10 -8.30
CA ILE A 83 0.11 -10.70 -7.16
C ILE A 83 0.02 -9.18 -6.99
N GLN A 84 -0.49 -8.75 -5.84
CA GLN A 84 -0.40 -7.36 -5.41
C GLN A 84 1.03 -7.09 -4.95
N PHE A 85 1.87 -6.53 -5.82
CA PHE A 85 3.19 -6.05 -5.43
C PHE A 85 3.02 -4.82 -4.52
N TYR A 86 3.56 -4.90 -3.29
CA TYR A 86 3.60 -3.83 -2.28
C TYR A 86 2.27 -3.38 -1.66
N ALA A 87 1.28 -4.25 -1.58
CA ALA A 87 0.17 -3.98 -0.68
C ALA A 87 0.62 -4.32 0.76
N VAL A 88 0.92 -3.28 1.52
CA VAL A 88 1.24 -3.34 2.96
C VAL A 88 0.16 -2.63 3.75
N ILE A 89 -0.01 -3.04 4.99
CA ILE A 89 -0.83 -2.37 5.99
C ILE A 89 0.10 -1.72 7.00
N ASP A 90 -0.05 -0.42 7.19
CA ASP A 90 0.60 0.33 8.27
C ASP A 90 -0.05 -0.06 9.61
N LEU A 91 0.62 -0.89 10.42
CA LEU A 91 0.20 -1.17 11.80
C LEU A 91 0.91 -0.19 12.73
N THR A 92 0.15 0.69 13.35
CA THR A 92 0.69 1.80 14.15
C THR A 92 -0.19 2.11 15.37
N GLY A 93 0.13 3.17 16.10
CA GLY A 93 -0.48 3.52 17.37
C GLY A 93 0.24 2.85 18.54
N ASP A 94 -0.53 2.36 19.51
CA ASP A 94 -0.01 1.77 20.74
C ASP A 94 0.32 0.28 20.54
N VAL A 95 1.29 0.02 19.65
CA VAL A 95 1.81 -1.32 19.37
C VAL A 95 3.30 -1.40 19.76
N PRO A 96 3.82 -2.56 20.21
CA PRO A 96 5.22 -2.69 20.61
C PRO A 96 6.24 -2.42 19.49
N ASP A 97 5.91 -2.79 18.25
CA ASP A 97 6.78 -2.63 17.07
C ASP A 97 5.95 -2.14 15.87
N PRO A 98 5.74 -0.81 15.73
CA PRO A 98 5.02 -0.23 14.60
C PRO A 98 5.72 -0.56 13.29
N SER A 99 4.98 -1.13 12.34
CA SER A 99 5.60 -1.66 11.12
C SER A 99 4.61 -1.79 9.96
N PHE A 100 5.15 -2.08 8.78
CA PHE A 100 4.37 -2.41 7.59
C PHE A 100 4.19 -3.92 7.50
N ILE A 101 2.96 -4.38 7.70
CA ILE A 101 2.60 -5.80 7.57
C ILE A 101 2.30 -6.08 6.11
N ARG A 102 2.96 -7.09 5.53
CA ARG A 102 2.67 -7.48 4.16
C ARG A 102 1.34 -8.21 4.09
N ILE A 103 0.54 -7.97 3.05
CA ILE A 103 -0.78 -8.61 2.95
C ILE A 103 -0.71 -10.14 2.93
N ASN A 104 0.38 -10.74 2.42
CA ASN A 104 0.58 -12.19 2.47
C ASN A 104 0.88 -12.73 3.88
N GLU A 105 1.31 -11.88 4.82
CA GLU A 105 1.45 -12.24 6.25
C GLU A 105 0.08 -12.22 6.95
N VAL A 106 -0.80 -11.31 6.54
CA VAL A 106 -2.22 -11.31 6.97
C VAL A 106 -2.99 -12.48 6.35
N LEU A 107 -2.64 -12.85 5.10
CA LEU A 107 -3.36 -13.82 4.28
C LEU A 107 -2.39 -14.86 3.71
N PRO A 108 -2.02 -15.90 4.48
CA PRO A 108 -1.01 -16.88 4.07
C PRO A 108 -1.43 -17.73 2.86
N ASN A 109 -2.72 -17.71 2.48
CA ASN A 109 -3.23 -18.47 1.34
C ASN A 109 -4.30 -17.66 0.61
N GLN A 110 -3.98 -17.10 -0.56
CA GLN A 110 -4.93 -16.29 -1.35
C GLN A 110 -5.74 -17.13 -2.35
N GLU A 111 -5.40 -18.41 -2.52
CA GLU A 111 -6.01 -19.30 -3.52
C GLU A 111 -7.21 -20.09 -2.98
N ASN A 112 -7.35 -20.20 -1.65
CA ASN A 112 -8.42 -20.94 -1.00
C ASN A 112 -9.51 -20.02 -0.46
N ALA A 113 -10.78 -20.35 -0.75
CA ALA A 113 -11.92 -19.68 -0.13
C ALA A 113 -11.95 -19.94 1.39
N GLY A 114 -12.21 -18.89 2.19
CA GLY A 114 -12.36 -18.98 3.64
C GLY A 114 -11.08 -18.72 4.45
N THR A 115 -9.98 -18.32 3.81
CA THR A 115 -8.74 -17.92 4.48
C THR A 115 -8.91 -16.56 5.13
N HIS A 116 -8.65 -16.48 6.42
CA HIS A 116 -8.76 -15.25 7.21
C HIS A 116 -7.81 -15.34 8.40
N ILE A 117 -7.55 -14.19 9.02
CA ILE A 117 -6.98 -14.07 10.36
C ILE A 117 -7.98 -13.29 11.20
N THR A 118 -8.17 -13.68 12.46
CA THR A 118 -8.98 -12.87 13.37
C THR A 118 -8.22 -11.59 13.73
N VAL A 119 -8.92 -10.50 14.04
CA VAL A 119 -8.26 -9.27 14.51
C VAL A 119 -7.45 -9.56 15.78
N GLN A 120 -7.99 -10.37 16.68
CA GLN A 120 -7.30 -10.78 17.92
C GLN A 120 -5.99 -11.54 17.62
N ASP A 121 -6.00 -12.51 16.71
CA ASP A 121 -4.80 -13.27 16.35
C ASP A 121 -3.74 -12.38 15.68
N LEU A 122 -4.15 -11.43 14.82
CA LEU A 122 -3.22 -10.46 14.23
C LEU A 122 -2.56 -9.62 15.32
N LEU A 123 -3.36 -9.06 16.23
CA LEU A 123 -2.86 -8.22 17.32
C LEU A 123 -1.92 -8.99 18.25
N ALA A 124 -2.30 -10.21 18.64
CA ALA A 124 -1.47 -11.07 19.48
C ALA A 124 -0.14 -11.45 18.81
N GLN A 125 -0.14 -11.70 17.49
CA GLN A 125 1.10 -11.94 16.72
C GLN A 125 2.03 -10.73 16.70
N ASN A 126 1.49 -9.53 16.87
CA ASN A 126 2.23 -8.27 16.97
C ASN A 126 2.40 -7.78 18.42
N GLY A 127 2.21 -8.67 19.40
CA GLY A 127 2.47 -8.38 20.82
C GLY A 127 1.43 -7.51 21.53
N VAL A 128 0.25 -7.33 20.93
CA VAL A 128 -0.87 -6.57 21.53
C VAL A 128 -1.86 -7.55 22.15
N GLU A 129 -1.86 -7.62 23.48
CA GLU A 129 -2.78 -8.48 24.26
C GLU A 129 -3.98 -7.69 24.83
N GLU A 130 -3.76 -6.44 25.24
CA GLU A 130 -4.77 -5.56 25.83
C GLU A 130 -4.83 -4.23 25.08
N TYR A 131 -6.04 -3.81 24.73
CA TYR A 131 -6.29 -2.57 23.97
C TYR A 131 -7.70 -2.04 24.24
N GLU A 132 -7.90 -0.74 24.04
CA GLU A 132 -9.21 -0.07 24.14
C GLU A 132 -9.98 -0.15 22.82
N SER A 133 -9.31 0.09 21.69
CA SER A 133 -9.95 0.07 20.38
C SER A 133 -8.96 -0.15 19.24
N VAL A 134 -9.52 -0.49 18.07
CA VAL A 134 -8.79 -0.60 16.81
C VAL A 134 -9.50 0.24 15.76
N THR A 135 -8.74 1.02 15.00
CA THR A 135 -9.23 1.83 13.89
C THR A 135 -8.67 1.31 12.57
N PHE A 136 -9.57 1.02 11.63
CA PHE A 136 -9.23 0.65 10.26
C PHE A 136 -9.40 1.87 9.35
N ILE A 137 -8.40 2.13 8.50
CA ILE A 137 -8.40 3.25 7.54
C ILE A 137 -8.12 2.72 6.13
N THR A 138 -8.82 3.30 5.15
CA THR A 138 -8.71 2.95 3.72
C THR A 138 -8.26 4.16 2.88
N ASN A 139 -7.66 3.89 1.71
CA ASN A 139 -7.18 4.95 0.81
C ASN A 139 -8.30 5.80 0.18
N ASP A 140 -9.54 5.31 0.15
CA ASP A 140 -10.72 6.05 -0.36
C ASP A 140 -11.40 6.91 0.72
N GLY A 141 -10.78 7.04 1.91
CA GLY A 141 -11.23 7.89 3.00
C GLY A 141 -12.23 7.24 3.95
N GLY A 142 -12.36 5.92 3.92
CA GLY A 142 -13.13 5.15 4.90
C GLY A 142 -12.37 5.01 6.22
N GLU A 143 -13.10 5.16 7.32
CA GLU A 143 -12.58 4.99 8.68
C GLU A 143 -13.61 4.26 9.53
N THR A 144 -13.17 3.33 10.37
CA THR A 144 -14.02 2.61 11.32
C THR A 144 -13.23 2.28 12.56
N THR A 145 -13.67 2.81 13.70
CA THR A 145 -13.12 2.53 15.03
C THR A 145 -14.05 1.57 15.77
N ILE A 146 -13.47 0.54 16.37
CA ILE A 146 -14.20 -0.51 17.07
C ILE A 146 -13.58 -0.69 18.45
N GLU A 147 -14.38 -0.55 19.49
CA GLU A 147 -13.96 -0.80 20.87
C GLU A 147 -13.69 -2.29 21.08
N SER A 148 -12.74 -2.62 21.95
CA SER A 148 -12.27 -4.00 22.16
C SER A 148 -13.37 -4.95 22.59
N GLU A 149 -14.41 -4.47 23.29
CA GLU A 149 -15.57 -5.29 23.69
C GLU A 149 -16.42 -5.78 22.50
N TYR A 150 -16.31 -5.14 21.33
CA TYR A 150 -17.01 -5.55 20.09
C TYR A 150 -16.10 -6.29 19.10
N ILE A 151 -14.85 -6.57 19.47
CA ILE A 151 -13.94 -7.42 18.68
C ILE A 151 -14.02 -8.85 19.23
N ASP A 152 -14.90 -9.65 18.65
CA ASP A 152 -15.10 -11.07 18.99
C ASP A 152 -14.41 -12.02 18.00
N GLU A 153 -14.65 -13.33 18.16
CA GLU A 153 -14.07 -14.36 17.29
C GLU A 153 -14.51 -14.27 15.82
N THR A 154 -15.56 -13.50 15.52
CA THR A 154 -16.06 -13.29 14.15
C THR A 154 -15.42 -12.08 13.47
N ALA A 155 -14.73 -11.23 14.23
CA ALA A 155 -14.00 -10.07 13.72
C ALA A 155 -12.72 -10.51 13.00
N MET A 156 -12.74 -10.43 11.67
CA MET A 156 -11.73 -11.03 10.79
C MET A 156 -11.25 -10.08 9.70
N LEU A 157 -10.01 -10.31 9.31
CA LEU A 157 -9.39 -9.74 8.13
C LEU A 157 -9.38 -10.77 7.01
N VAL A 158 -10.00 -10.44 5.88
CA VAL A 158 -10.23 -11.33 4.75
C VAL A 158 -9.62 -10.78 3.45
N PRO A 159 -9.29 -11.64 2.48
CA PRO A 159 -8.81 -11.20 1.17
C PRO A 159 -9.81 -10.28 0.46
N TYR A 160 -9.29 -9.24 -0.16
CA TYR A 160 -10.04 -8.31 -1.01
C TYR A 160 -9.22 -7.90 -2.25
N VAL A 161 -9.90 -7.57 -3.35
CA VAL A 161 -9.25 -7.30 -4.65
C VAL A 161 -8.23 -6.15 -4.60
N ASP A 162 -8.42 -5.22 -3.67
CA ASP A 162 -7.54 -4.05 -3.43
C ASP A 162 -6.80 -4.12 -2.09
N GLY A 163 -6.73 -5.30 -1.47
CA GLY A 163 -5.93 -5.54 -0.27
C GLY A 163 -6.63 -6.42 0.75
N VAL A 164 -6.85 -5.87 1.95
CA VAL A 164 -7.55 -6.57 3.03
C VAL A 164 -8.90 -5.90 3.30
N ARG A 165 -9.88 -6.70 3.68
CA ARG A 165 -11.19 -6.25 4.16
C ARG A 165 -11.37 -6.66 5.61
N PHE A 166 -11.95 -5.77 6.41
CA PHE A 166 -12.53 -6.13 7.70
C PHE A 166 -13.96 -6.64 7.53
N ALA A 167 -14.32 -7.68 8.28
CA ALA A 167 -15.67 -8.19 8.40
C ALA A 167 -15.91 -8.73 9.82
N SER A 168 -17.16 -8.69 10.29
CA SER A 168 -17.57 -9.25 11.58
C SER A 168 -19.05 -9.62 11.52
N GLU A 169 -19.44 -10.80 12.00
CA GLU A 169 -20.85 -11.23 11.97
C GLU A 169 -21.73 -10.48 12.98
N THR A 170 -21.11 -9.83 13.96
CA THR A 170 -21.80 -9.12 15.06
C THR A 170 -21.88 -7.61 14.87
N LEU A 171 -21.14 -7.06 13.90
CA LEU A 171 -21.15 -5.64 13.54
C LEU A 171 -21.96 -5.36 12.27
N HIS A 172 -22.54 -4.15 12.20
CA HIS A 172 -23.28 -3.72 11.01
C HIS A 172 -22.37 -3.66 9.78
N ALA A 173 -22.84 -4.14 8.63
CA ALA A 173 -22.03 -4.29 7.41
C ALA A 173 -21.41 -2.98 6.86
N SER A 174 -21.86 -1.80 7.31
CA SER A 174 -21.22 -0.52 6.97
C SER A 174 -19.86 -0.32 7.64
N SER A 175 -19.58 -1.03 8.74
CA SER A 175 -18.28 -1.04 9.40
C SER A 175 -17.25 -1.92 8.67
N TRP A 176 -17.68 -2.74 7.71
CA TRP A 176 -16.83 -3.71 7.02
C TRP A 176 -16.03 -3.04 5.90
N LEU A 177 -15.00 -2.30 6.29
CA LEU A 177 -14.12 -1.55 5.38
C LEU A 177 -13.33 -2.45 4.43
N LYS A 178 -13.12 -1.95 3.22
CA LYS A 178 -12.46 -2.66 2.11
C LYS A 178 -11.21 -1.90 1.70
N GLY A 179 -10.12 -2.60 1.40
CA GLY A 179 -8.87 -1.95 1.02
C GLY A 179 -8.22 -1.24 2.20
N ILE A 180 -8.18 -1.91 3.34
CA ILE A 180 -7.53 -1.40 4.55
C ILE A 180 -6.05 -1.21 4.25
N THR A 181 -5.55 -0.01 4.55
CA THR A 181 -4.16 0.39 4.37
C THR A 181 -3.47 0.79 5.65
N ARG A 182 -4.25 1.08 6.71
CA ARG A 182 -3.71 1.34 8.05
C ARG A 182 -4.61 0.75 9.14
N ILE A 183 -3.98 0.24 10.19
CA ILE A 183 -4.57 -0.21 11.43
C ILE A 183 -3.93 0.62 12.55
N VAL A 184 -4.73 1.39 13.28
CA VAL A 184 -4.28 2.12 14.46
C VAL A 184 -4.82 1.42 15.70
N VAL A 185 -3.93 1.02 16.60
CA VAL A 185 -4.30 0.44 17.90
C VAL A 185 -4.28 1.53 18.96
N VAL A 186 -5.32 1.56 19.80
CA VAL A 186 -5.34 2.37 21.02
C VAL A 186 -5.20 1.43 22.22
N GLY A 187 -4.10 1.57 22.95
CA GLY A 187 -3.76 0.77 24.11
C GLY A 187 -4.42 1.30 25.39
N VAL A 188 -4.48 0.44 26.41
CA VAL A 188 -5.01 0.81 27.73
C VAL A 188 -4.11 1.81 28.47
N ASP A 189 -2.81 1.75 28.21
CA ASP A 189 -1.83 2.65 28.82
C ASP A 189 -1.87 4.04 28.19
N THR A 190 -1.44 5.03 28.98
CA THR A 190 -1.34 6.43 28.58
C THR A 190 0.05 6.97 28.92
N PRO A 191 1.09 6.53 28.17
CA PRO A 191 2.48 6.83 28.50
C PRO A 191 2.88 8.29 28.23
N LEU A 192 2.08 9.04 27.45
CA LEU A 192 2.36 10.41 27.08
C LEU A 192 1.50 11.37 27.90
N THR A 193 2.10 12.44 28.43
CA THR A 193 1.37 13.52 29.12
C THR A 193 1.57 14.86 28.41
N ILE A 194 0.49 15.54 28.03
CA ILE A 194 0.54 16.88 27.41
C ILE A 194 -0.29 17.82 28.29
N ASP A 195 0.36 18.81 28.92
CA ASP A 195 -0.27 19.76 29.85
C ASP A 195 -1.15 19.07 30.91
N SER A 196 -0.59 18.07 31.60
CA SER A 196 -1.28 17.21 32.57
C SER A 196 -2.36 16.27 32.00
N ASN A 197 -2.71 16.36 30.71
CA ASN A 197 -3.62 15.40 30.07
C ASN A 197 -2.84 14.15 29.66
N LYS A 198 -3.22 13.01 30.23
CA LYS A 198 -2.66 11.71 29.87
C LYS A 198 -3.27 11.21 28.56
N THR A 199 -2.43 10.73 27.68
CA THR A 199 -2.80 10.22 26.35
C THR A 199 -1.79 9.17 25.87
N SER A 200 -1.96 8.70 24.65
CA SER A 200 -1.05 7.80 23.96
C SER A 200 -0.98 8.18 22.49
N ILE A 201 0.02 7.66 21.77
CA ILE A 201 0.16 7.98 20.35
C ILE A 201 -1.00 7.39 19.53
N GLY A 202 -1.51 6.21 19.90
CA GLY A 202 -2.73 5.63 19.31
C GLY A 202 -3.92 6.59 19.38
N ARG A 203 -4.17 7.20 20.55
CA ARG A 203 -5.26 8.19 20.73
C ARG A 203 -5.06 9.45 19.90
N LEU A 204 -3.81 9.88 19.70
CA LEU A 204 -3.51 11.05 18.88
C LEU A 204 -3.70 10.75 17.38
N LEU A 205 -3.32 9.56 16.92
CA LEU A 205 -3.37 9.17 15.50
C LEU A 205 -4.77 8.88 14.97
N ILE A 206 -5.75 8.60 15.84
CA ILE A 206 -7.17 8.55 15.45
C ILE A 206 -7.83 9.93 15.42
N GLY A 207 -7.13 10.96 15.91
CA GLY A 207 -7.59 12.35 15.91
C GLY A 207 -7.30 13.07 14.59
N ALA A 208 -7.34 14.40 14.65
CA ALA A 208 -6.93 15.21 13.50
C ALA A 208 -5.41 15.13 13.29
N THR A 209 -4.98 14.46 12.23
CA THR A 209 -3.58 14.40 11.81
C THR A 209 -3.29 15.35 10.66
N VAL A 210 -2.01 15.69 10.50
CA VAL A 210 -1.47 16.38 9.33
C VAL A 210 -0.33 15.58 8.75
N ARG A 211 -0.16 15.65 7.43
CA ARG A 211 0.97 15.09 6.72
C ARG A 211 1.91 16.20 6.30
N LEU A 212 3.15 16.15 6.80
CA LEU A 212 4.15 17.17 6.55
C LEU A 212 5.31 16.60 5.72
N PRO A 213 5.75 17.29 4.65
CA PRO A 213 7.01 16.95 4.00
C PRO A 213 8.16 17.30 4.95
N VAL A 214 9.09 16.36 5.11
CA VAL A 214 10.29 16.49 5.94
C VAL A 214 11.51 16.12 5.12
N GLU A 215 12.68 16.63 5.53
CA GLU A 215 13.95 16.31 4.87
C GLU A 215 13.97 16.66 3.37
N SER A 216 13.28 17.74 2.99
CA SER A 216 13.27 18.21 1.60
C SER A 216 14.67 18.65 1.17
N THR A 217 15.17 18.07 0.09
CA THR A 217 16.47 18.41 -0.48
C THR A 217 16.43 18.45 -1.99
N ASP A 218 17.21 19.36 -2.56
CA ASP A 218 17.39 19.48 -4.00
C ASP A 218 18.45 18.49 -4.46
N VAL A 219 18.06 17.63 -5.39
CA VAL A 219 18.93 16.65 -6.03
C VAL A 219 19.23 17.10 -7.45
N MET A 220 20.50 17.01 -7.82
CA MET A 220 20.99 17.36 -9.15
C MET A 220 21.73 16.18 -9.75
N LEU A 221 21.50 15.93 -11.04
CA LEU A 221 22.23 14.94 -11.81
C LEU A 221 22.79 15.61 -13.07
N ALA A 222 24.12 15.53 -13.22
CA ALA A 222 24.82 15.96 -14.42
C ALA A 222 24.90 14.80 -15.42
N ASP A 223 24.62 15.07 -16.69
CA ASP A 223 24.94 14.14 -17.78
C ASP A 223 26.43 14.23 -18.18
N ASP A 224 26.84 13.37 -19.12
CA ASP A 224 28.22 13.30 -19.61
C ASP A 224 28.65 14.58 -20.35
N GLU A 225 27.69 15.36 -20.87
CA GLU A 225 27.89 16.66 -21.50
C GLU A 225 27.93 17.83 -20.51
N GLY A 226 27.65 17.59 -19.22
CA GLY A 226 27.63 18.58 -18.15
C GLY A 226 26.33 19.38 -18.02
N ASN A 227 25.25 18.97 -18.70
CA ASN A 227 23.93 19.54 -18.46
C ASN A 227 23.38 19.05 -17.13
N LEU A 228 22.71 19.94 -16.39
CA LEU A 228 22.15 19.64 -15.07
C LEU A 228 20.65 19.41 -15.17
N SER A 229 20.19 18.27 -14.65
CA SER A 229 18.80 18.02 -14.29
C SER A 229 18.60 18.26 -12.79
N HIS A 230 17.40 18.71 -12.40
CA HIS A 230 17.07 19.09 -11.03
C HIS A 230 15.73 18.47 -10.62
N ALA A 231 15.67 17.93 -9.41
CA ALA A 231 14.44 17.52 -8.76
C ALA A 231 14.51 17.83 -7.27
N THR A 232 13.37 17.86 -6.59
CA THR A 232 13.31 17.92 -5.14
C THR A 232 12.82 16.57 -4.64
N THR A 233 13.51 16.02 -3.65
CA THR A 233 13.10 14.81 -2.94
C THR A 233 12.82 15.14 -1.49
N ALA A 234 11.82 14.50 -0.90
CA ALA A 234 11.43 14.70 0.49
C ALA A 234 10.81 13.41 1.02
N ASN A 235 10.95 13.19 2.32
CA ASN A 235 10.13 12.24 3.05
C ASN A 235 8.85 12.94 3.51
N TRP A 236 7.91 12.19 4.05
CA TRP A 236 6.77 12.74 4.75
C TRP A 236 6.59 12.02 6.07
N ILE A 237 6.02 12.74 7.03
CA ILE A 237 5.60 12.18 8.30
C ILE A 237 4.16 12.63 8.58
N GLU A 238 3.40 11.77 9.23
CA GLU A 238 2.03 12.04 9.62
C GLU A 238 1.91 11.96 11.13
N GLY A 239 1.19 12.92 11.72
CA GLY A 239 0.96 12.94 13.16
C GLY A 239 0.00 14.04 13.58
N ALA A 240 -0.22 14.15 14.88
CA ALA A 240 -1.10 15.17 15.47
C ALA A 240 -0.35 16.50 15.64
N LEU A 241 -0.98 17.61 15.25
CA LEU A 241 -0.43 18.94 15.50
C LEU A 241 -0.29 19.18 17.02
N LEU A 242 0.85 19.73 17.45
CA LEU A 242 1.08 19.98 18.88
C LEU A 242 0.19 21.11 19.41
N ALA A 243 0.09 22.23 18.69
CA ALA A 243 -0.57 23.44 19.21
C ALA A 243 -2.02 23.21 19.69
N PRO A 244 -2.90 22.47 18.99
CA PRO A 244 -4.24 22.15 19.48
C PRO A 244 -4.29 21.24 20.71
N LEU A 245 -3.20 20.53 21.04
CA LEU A 245 -3.12 19.62 22.18
C LEU A 245 -2.70 20.34 23.47
N LEU A 246 -2.12 21.53 23.35
CA LEU A 246 -1.70 22.35 24.48
C LEU A 246 -2.90 23.11 25.08
N VAL A 247 -2.85 23.35 26.39
CA VAL A 247 -3.81 24.21 27.12
C VAL A 247 -3.76 25.64 26.59
N ASN A 248 -2.55 26.14 26.28
CA ASN A 248 -2.35 27.36 25.50
C ASN A 248 -1.78 27.00 24.14
N ALA A 249 -2.55 27.21 23.06
CA ALA A 249 -2.12 26.89 21.70
C ALA A 249 -0.95 27.75 21.18
N ASN A 250 -0.62 28.85 21.85
CA ASN A 250 0.54 29.70 21.54
C ASN A 250 1.32 30.01 22.84
N PRO A 251 2.04 29.02 23.41
CA PRO A 251 2.80 29.23 24.63
C PRO A 251 4.06 30.06 24.36
N GLU A 252 4.64 30.67 25.39
CA GLU A 252 5.93 31.37 25.23
C GLU A 252 7.08 30.36 25.06
N SER A 253 7.01 29.24 25.81
CA SER A 253 7.88 28.08 25.64
C SER A 253 7.15 26.79 26.03
N ILE A 254 7.74 25.65 25.66
CA ILE A 254 7.37 24.34 26.18
C ILE A 254 8.59 23.66 26.79
N THR A 255 8.36 22.82 27.78
CA THR A 255 9.33 21.86 28.29
C THR A 255 8.95 20.47 27.80
N VAL A 256 9.87 19.79 27.13
CA VAL A 256 9.71 18.41 26.67
C VAL A 256 10.58 17.51 27.52
N THR A 257 10.02 16.40 28.02
CA THR A 257 10.76 15.37 28.76
C THR A 257 10.76 14.07 27.98
N ASP A 258 11.93 13.43 27.88
CA ASP A 258 12.08 12.12 27.23
C ASP A 258 11.90 10.95 28.22
N SER A 259 12.08 9.72 27.72
CA SER A 259 11.99 8.50 28.53
C SER A 259 13.14 8.32 29.53
N HIS A 260 14.24 9.05 29.37
CA HIS A 260 15.39 9.06 30.28
C HIS A 260 15.26 10.15 31.37
N GLY A 261 14.22 10.99 31.29
CA GLY A 261 14.00 12.12 32.19
C GLY A 261 14.84 13.34 31.84
N GLU A 262 15.44 13.39 30.65
CA GLU A 262 16.10 14.58 30.14
C GLU A 262 15.05 15.59 29.68
N THR A 263 15.26 16.86 30.02
CA THR A 263 14.34 17.95 29.71
C THR A 263 14.96 18.93 28.74
N ILE A 264 14.21 19.32 27.72
CA ILE A 264 14.61 20.35 26.74
C ILE A 264 13.52 21.42 26.69
N GLU A 265 13.93 22.68 26.79
CA GLU A 265 13.02 23.81 26.61
C GLU A 265 13.08 24.30 25.16
N LEU A 266 11.91 24.52 24.55
CA LEU A 266 11.76 25.07 23.20
C LEU A 266 10.85 26.30 23.26
N SER A 267 11.25 27.39 22.60
CA SER A 267 10.41 28.59 22.47
C SER A 267 9.20 28.37 21.56
N GLY A 268 8.18 29.22 21.68
CA GLY A 268 6.99 29.21 20.84
C GLY A 268 7.30 29.24 19.34
N ASP A 269 8.30 30.01 18.92
CA ASP A 269 8.74 30.08 17.52
C ASP A 269 9.38 28.76 17.04
N GLU A 270 10.03 28.01 17.94
CA GLU A 270 10.67 26.73 17.59
C GLU A 270 9.68 25.61 17.36
N ILE A 271 8.48 25.71 17.94
CA ILE A 271 7.44 24.69 17.88
C ILE A 271 6.33 25.04 16.89
N GLU A 272 6.51 26.10 16.10
CA GLU A 272 5.55 26.47 15.06
C GLU A 272 5.37 25.31 14.07
N GLY A 273 4.14 24.83 13.95
CA GLY A 273 3.79 23.68 13.10
C GLY A 273 4.34 22.33 13.60
N ALA A 274 4.83 22.24 14.83
CA ALA A 274 5.33 20.99 15.38
C ALA A 274 4.25 19.90 15.43
N VAL A 275 4.68 18.65 15.21
CA VAL A 275 3.81 17.49 15.12
C VAL A 275 4.31 16.37 16.02
N LEU A 276 3.39 15.70 16.70
CA LEU A 276 3.61 14.46 17.42
C LEU A 276 3.29 13.29 16.50
N ALA A 277 4.31 12.50 16.17
CA ALA A 277 4.20 11.38 15.25
C ALA A 277 4.93 10.15 15.80
N MET A 278 4.61 8.99 15.23
CA MET A 278 5.50 7.84 15.28
C MET A 278 6.59 8.02 14.22
N ASP A 279 7.84 8.05 14.65
CA ASP A 279 8.98 7.89 13.77
C ASP A 279 9.71 6.59 14.13
N HIS A 280 9.67 5.63 13.20
CA HIS A 280 10.05 4.24 13.44
C HIS A 280 9.28 3.67 14.64
N ASP A 281 9.96 3.44 15.76
CA ASP A 281 9.47 2.80 16.98
C ASP A 281 9.28 3.79 18.16
N SER A 282 9.44 5.10 17.91
CA SER A 282 9.44 6.11 18.98
C SER A 282 8.42 7.24 18.75
N ILE A 283 7.82 7.71 19.84
CA ILE A 283 7.03 8.95 19.83
C ILE A 283 8.01 10.11 19.67
N THR A 284 7.84 10.88 18.60
CA THR A 284 8.77 11.93 18.22
C THR A 284 8.05 13.27 18.07
N LEU A 285 8.64 14.31 18.66
CA LEU A 285 8.29 15.70 18.37
C LEU A 285 9.05 16.17 17.12
N VAL A 286 8.32 16.21 16.02
CA VAL A 286 8.81 16.68 14.71
C VAL A 286 8.78 18.20 14.69
N LEU A 287 9.94 18.80 14.42
CA LEU A 287 10.10 20.25 14.27
C LEU A 287 10.32 20.56 12.78
N PRO A 288 9.27 20.95 12.01
CA PRO A 288 9.33 21.02 10.55
C PRO A 288 10.30 22.08 10.01
N ALA A 289 10.55 23.14 10.78
CA ALA A 289 11.53 24.18 10.43
C ALA A 289 12.99 23.73 10.68
N ARG A 290 13.20 22.52 11.24
CA ARG A 290 14.51 21.98 11.62
C ARG A 290 14.76 20.63 10.95
N GLY A 291 16.04 20.31 10.77
CA GLY A 291 16.45 18.99 10.29
C GLY A 291 16.16 17.90 11.33
N ARG A 292 16.04 16.65 10.85
CA ARG A 292 15.73 15.46 11.66
C ARG A 292 16.64 15.26 12.87
N SER A 293 17.90 15.70 12.79
CA SER A 293 18.85 15.65 13.91
C SER A 293 18.46 16.50 15.12
N ALA A 294 17.47 17.39 14.98
CA ALA A 294 16.97 18.25 16.04
C ALA A 294 15.59 17.80 16.58
N TRP A 295 15.03 16.72 16.05
CA TRP A 295 13.78 16.17 16.56
C TRP A 295 14.01 15.50 17.91
N LEU A 296 13.00 15.56 18.77
CA LEU A 296 13.06 14.97 20.10
C LEU A 296 12.32 13.63 20.05
N VAL A 297 13.05 12.55 20.32
CA VAL A 297 12.55 11.17 20.27
C VAL A 297 12.23 10.66 21.67
N ASP A 298 11.49 9.55 21.77
CA ASP A 298 11.11 8.89 23.02
C ASP A 298 10.46 9.83 24.05
N ILE A 299 9.63 10.76 23.57
CA ILE A 299 9.02 11.76 24.44
C ILE A 299 7.96 11.14 25.37
N THR A 300 7.94 11.58 26.63
CA THR A 300 6.99 11.11 27.65
C THR A 300 6.14 12.24 28.22
N SER A 301 6.63 13.49 28.20
CA SER A 301 5.81 14.63 28.58
C SER A 301 6.11 15.91 27.80
N ILE A 302 5.09 16.76 27.67
CA ILE A 302 5.17 18.13 27.16
C ILE A 302 4.37 19.03 28.09
N GLU A 303 4.98 20.12 28.56
CA GLU A 303 4.37 21.14 29.40
C GLU A 303 4.54 22.51 28.77
N SER A 304 3.44 23.25 28.61
CA SER A 304 3.44 24.65 28.18
C SER A 304 3.69 25.60 29.34
N ASN A 305 4.55 26.60 29.10
CA ASN A 305 4.91 27.65 30.05
C ASN A 305 4.28 29.00 29.67
#